data_AF-A0A544SRL9-F1
#
_entry.id   AF-A0A544SRL9-F1
#
_cell.length_a   1.000
_cell.length_b   1.000
_cell.length_c   1.000
_cell.angle_alpha   90.00
_cell.angle_beta   90.00
_cell.angle_gamma   90.00
#
_symmetry.space_group_name_H-M   'P 1'
#
loop_
_entity.id
_entity.type
_entity.pdbx_description
1 polymer ?
#
loop_
_entity_poly.entity_id
_entity_poly.type
_entity_poly.pdbx_seq_one_letter_code
_entity_poly.pdbx_strand_id
1 'polypeptide(L)'
;MKKWIRILPLLVIIIVLFIFSGYRFTALSAAKANSFLLKNAELVEEYDTGKSTLFLFKNDNEEVFQTVLSEKHGLLHRSRVSTNVPISAVEIQTVSIFSFTGKDEAATLLSVISNDREVAYIEAGVEPDIERKAIQKGERISFLFSFSEQVESLNATAFNEEGKALFYYGLPKNVSQVHIPEDLKWHKIDDE
;
A
#
# COMPACT_ATOMS: atom_id res chain seq x y z
N MET A 1 -28.82 -35.55 22.26
CA MET A 1 -29.08 -34.09 22.38
C MET A 1 -28.35 -33.40 23.55
N LYS A 2 -28.26 -33.98 24.76
CA LYS A 2 -27.61 -33.32 25.93
C LYS A 2 -26.12 -32.94 25.77
N LYS A 3 -25.35 -33.62 24.90
CA LYS A 3 -23.93 -33.28 24.64
C LYS A 3 -23.76 -31.96 23.88
N TRP A 4 -24.68 -31.62 22.99
CA TRP A 4 -24.63 -30.40 22.18
C TRP A 4 -24.84 -29.13 23.01
N ILE A 5 -25.64 -29.21 24.08
CA ILE A 5 -25.87 -28.10 25.01
C ILE A 5 -24.59 -27.66 25.72
N ARG A 6 -23.63 -28.56 25.95
CA ARG A 6 -22.32 -28.21 26.56
C ARG A 6 -21.28 -27.77 25.53
N ILE A 7 -21.38 -28.25 24.30
CA ILE A 7 -20.43 -27.92 23.22
C ILE A 7 -20.71 -26.51 22.66
N LEU A 8 -21.99 -26.14 22.53
CA LEU A 8 -22.39 -24.84 21.97
C LEU A 8 -21.79 -23.63 22.73
N PRO A 9 -21.91 -23.50 24.07
CA PRO A 9 -21.32 -22.36 24.77
C PRO A 9 -19.79 -22.35 24.68
N LEU A 10 -19.15 -23.52 24.69
CA LEU A 10 -17.70 -23.61 24.51
C LEU A 10 -17.27 -23.13 23.12
N LEU A 11 -18.01 -23.49 22.07
CA LEU A 11 -17.76 -23.04 20.70
C LEU A 11 -17.93 -21.52 20.59
N VAL A 12 -18.96 -20.95 21.21
CA VAL A 12 -19.17 -19.49 21.26
C VAL A 12 -17.99 -18.81 21.94
N ILE A 13 -17.53 -19.31 23.08
CA ILE A 13 -16.35 -18.76 23.78
C ILE A 13 -15.12 -18.80 22.87
N ILE A 14 -14.88 -19.91 22.16
CA ILE A 14 -13.75 -20.05 21.23
C ILE A 14 -13.84 -19.01 20.10
N ILE A 15 -15.01 -18.86 19.47
CA ILE A 15 -15.22 -17.86 18.40
C ILE A 15 -14.96 -16.44 18.93
N VAL A 16 -15.46 -16.14 20.13
CA VAL A 16 -15.26 -14.83 20.77
C VAL A 16 -13.77 -14.58 21.03
N LEU A 17 -13.01 -15.57 21.50
CA LEU A 17 -11.56 -15.46 21.68
C LEU A 17 -10.81 -15.22 20.36
N PHE A 18 -11.23 -15.86 19.26
CA PHE A 18 -10.67 -15.58 17.93
C PHE A 18 -10.94 -14.14 17.49
N ILE A 19 -12.15 -13.62 17.74
CA ILE A 19 -12.49 -12.24 17.42
C ILE A 19 -11.63 -11.27 18.26
N PHE A 20 -11.50 -11.50 19.57
CA PHE A 20 -10.67 -10.63 20.43
C PHE A 20 -9.17 -10.69 20.11
N SER A 21 -8.68 -11.81 19.59
CA SER A 21 -7.29 -11.94 19.14
C SER A 21 -7.02 -11.29 17.76
N GLY A 22 -8.04 -10.67 17.15
CA GLY A 22 -7.93 -9.92 15.90
C GLY A 22 -8.15 -10.75 14.64
N TYR A 23 -8.57 -12.02 14.77
CA TYR A 23 -8.94 -12.83 13.61
C TYR A 23 -10.36 -12.48 13.13
N ARG A 24 -10.56 -12.51 11.81
CA ARG A 24 -11.84 -12.26 11.15
C ARG A 24 -12.07 -13.30 10.04
N PHE A 25 -13.32 -13.43 9.61
CA PHE A 25 -13.69 -14.38 8.55
C PHE A 25 -13.39 -13.89 7.13
N THR A 26 -13.21 -12.58 6.95
CA THR A 26 -12.91 -11.99 5.64
C THR A 26 -11.71 -11.05 5.74
N ALA A 27 -10.96 -10.92 4.65
CA ALA A 27 -9.79 -10.04 4.56
C ALA A 27 -10.16 -8.58 4.84
N LEU A 28 -11.22 -8.07 4.21
CA LEU A 28 -11.69 -6.70 4.45
C LEU A 28 -12.12 -6.46 5.89
N SER A 29 -12.77 -7.43 6.54
CA SER A 29 -13.14 -7.30 7.96
C SER A 29 -11.91 -7.27 8.85
N ALA A 30 -10.88 -8.05 8.54
CA ALA A 30 -9.59 -7.99 9.24
C ALA A 30 -8.94 -6.62 9.06
N ALA A 31 -8.88 -6.11 7.83
CA ALA A 31 -8.31 -4.79 7.53
C ALA A 31 -9.06 -3.65 8.24
N LYS A 32 -10.40 -3.64 8.20
CA LYS A 32 -11.22 -2.65 8.92
C LYS A 32 -11.10 -2.73 10.44
N ALA A 33 -10.72 -3.90 10.97
CA ALA A 33 -10.47 -4.10 12.39
C ALA A 33 -9.02 -3.81 12.81
N ASN A 34 -8.15 -3.39 11.88
CA ASN A 34 -6.78 -2.98 12.18
C ASN A 34 -6.80 -1.76 13.11
N SER A 35 -6.04 -1.81 14.20
CA SER A 35 -6.02 -0.76 15.22
C SER A 35 -5.43 0.57 14.74
N PHE A 36 -4.65 0.56 13.65
CA PHE A 36 -4.02 1.74 13.06
C PHE A 36 -4.87 2.36 11.94
N LEU A 37 -5.93 1.69 11.48
CA LEU A 37 -6.86 2.28 10.51
C LEU A 37 -7.68 3.37 11.21
N LEU A 38 -7.67 4.56 10.62
CA LEU A 38 -8.43 5.68 11.14
C LEU A 38 -9.93 5.42 11.02
N LYS A 39 -10.68 5.95 11.99
CA LYS A 39 -12.14 5.87 11.96
C LYS A 39 -12.65 6.62 10.72
N ASN A 40 -13.68 6.07 10.09
CA ASN A 40 -14.32 6.60 8.88
C ASN A 40 -13.44 6.61 7.63
N ALA A 41 -12.30 5.90 7.62
CA ALA A 41 -11.55 5.70 6.40
C ALA A 41 -12.38 4.87 5.39
N GLU A 42 -12.46 5.36 4.15
CA GLU A 42 -13.23 4.76 3.07
C GLU A 42 -12.33 3.87 2.22
N LEU A 43 -12.84 2.71 1.82
CA LEU A 43 -12.10 1.79 0.95
C LEU A 43 -12.01 2.40 -0.46
N VAL A 44 -10.79 2.51 -0.97
CA VAL A 44 -10.50 3.03 -2.31
C VAL A 44 -10.21 1.90 -3.29
N GLU A 45 -9.36 0.96 -2.90
CA GLU A 45 -8.92 -0.13 -3.77
C GLU A 45 -8.44 -1.34 -2.97
N GLU A 46 -8.46 -2.50 -3.62
CA GLU A 46 -8.03 -3.79 -3.10
C GLU A 46 -7.02 -4.41 -4.06
N TYR A 47 -5.91 -4.92 -3.54
CA TYR A 47 -4.89 -5.63 -4.29
C TYR A 47 -4.70 -7.03 -3.72
N ASP A 48 -5.06 -8.05 -4.49
CA ASP A 48 -4.87 -9.44 -4.13
C ASP A 48 -3.45 -9.91 -4.50
N THR A 49 -2.73 -10.44 -3.52
CA THR A 49 -1.38 -11.02 -3.68
C THR A 49 -1.41 -12.55 -3.65
N GLY A 50 -2.61 -13.14 -3.59
CA GLY A 50 -2.88 -14.58 -3.56
C GLY A 50 -3.07 -15.13 -2.15
N LYS A 51 -2.11 -14.92 -1.24
CA LYS A 51 -2.23 -15.35 0.17
C LYS A 51 -2.57 -14.22 1.13
N SER A 52 -2.30 -12.98 0.72
CA SER A 52 -2.68 -11.77 1.43
C SER A 52 -3.40 -10.78 0.52
N THR A 53 -4.05 -9.80 1.16
CA THR A 53 -4.75 -8.72 0.47
C THR A 53 -4.33 -7.38 1.05
N LEU A 54 -3.93 -6.45 0.19
CA LEU A 54 -3.67 -5.06 0.55
C LEU A 54 -4.92 -4.24 0.28
N PHE A 55 -5.36 -3.46 1.26
CA PHE A 55 -6.49 -2.56 1.12
C PHE A 55 -6.01 -1.13 1.24
N LEU A 56 -6.28 -0.32 0.21
CA LEU A 56 -6.04 1.11 0.23
C LEU A 56 -7.30 1.81 0.74
N PHE A 57 -7.17 2.57 1.81
CA PHE A 57 -8.19 3.43 2.36
C PHE A 57 -7.81 4.89 2.23
N LYS A 58 -8.82 5.77 2.19
CA LYS A 58 -8.66 7.22 2.22
C LYS A 58 -9.43 7.79 3.40
N ASN A 59 -8.83 8.73 4.10
CA ASN A 59 -9.52 9.54 5.11
C ASN A 59 -9.39 11.01 4.73
N ASP A 60 -10.49 11.60 4.26
CA ASP A 60 -10.52 13.00 3.85
C ASP A 60 -10.43 13.98 5.03
N ASN A 61 -10.86 13.57 6.23
CA ASN A 61 -10.82 14.46 7.41
C ASN A 61 -9.41 14.62 7.96
N GLU A 62 -8.63 13.54 7.93
CA GLU A 62 -7.24 13.51 8.41
C GLU A 62 -6.25 13.70 7.27
N GLU A 63 -6.74 13.89 6.03
CA GLU A 63 -5.94 14.06 4.81
C GLU A 63 -4.86 12.97 4.64
N VAL A 64 -5.23 11.70 4.76
CA VAL A 64 -4.29 10.57 4.59
C VAL A 64 -4.85 9.44 3.74
N PHE A 65 -3.94 8.78 3.02
CA PHE A 65 -4.14 7.43 2.52
C PHE A 65 -3.54 6.42 3.51
N GLN A 66 -4.23 5.30 3.70
CA GLN A 66 -3.76 4.21 4.56
C GLN A 66 -3.81 2.89 3.80
N THR A 67 -2.68 2.19 3.73
CA THR A 67 -2.64 0.85 3.15
C THR A 67 -2.57 -0.17 4.26
N VAL A 68 -3.49 -1.12 4.27
CA VAL A 68 -3.63 -2.12 5.33
C VAL A 68 -3.45 -3.52 4.75
N LEU A 69 -2.52 -4.28 5.32
CA LEU A 69 -2.31 -5.68 4.94
C LEU A 69 -3.24 -6.60 5.73
N SER A 70 -3.92 -7.50 5.05
CA SER A 70 -4.67 -8.60 5.64
C SER A 70 -4.11 -9.94 5.18
N GLU A 71 -3.53 -10.68 6.11
CA GLU A 71 -2.93 -12.00 5.87
C GLU A 71 -3.94 -13.11 6.15
N LYS A 72 -3.92 -14.15 5.30
CA LYS A 72 -4.73 -15.36 5.50
C LYS A 72 -4.02 -16.36 6.40
N HIS A 73 -4.72 -16.81 7.44
CA HIS A 73 -4.30 -17.87 8.36
C HIS A 73 -5.36 -18.98 8.39
N GLY A 74 -5.20 -19.96 7.49
CA GLY A 74 -6.18 -21.03 7.32
C GLY A 74 -7.51 -20.50 6.77
N LEU A 75 -8.59 -20.63 7.55
CA LEU A 75 -9.92 -20.12 7.20
C LEU A 75 -10.18 -18.69 7.69
N LEU A 76 -9.25 -18.11 8.44
CA LEU A 76 -9.39 -16.79 9.04
C LEU A 76 -8.37 -15.83 8.44
N HIS A 77 -8.61 -14.54 8.65
CA HIS A 77 -7.75 -13.45 8.22
C HIS A 77 -7.35 -12.62 9.43
N ARG A 78 -6.19 -11.99 9.35
CA ARG A 78 -5.69 -11.09 10.38
C ARG A 78 -4.97 -9.91 9.76
N SER A 79 -5.14 -8.73 10.34
CA SER A 79 -4.42 -7.53 9.95
C SER A 79 -3.68 -6.94 11.14
N ARG A 80 -2.41 -6.61 10.95
CA ARG A 80 -1.51 -6.09 12.00
C ARG A 80 -0.66 -4.90 11.56
N VAL A 81 -0.49 -4.74 10.25
CA VAL A 81 0.42 -3.75 9.68
C VAL A 81 -0.38 -2.83 8.76
N SER A 82 -0.03 -1.56 8.81
CA SER A 82 -0.50 -0.55 7.88
C SER A 82 0.60 0.48 7.62
N THR A 83 0.53 1.15 6.47
CA THR A 83 1.30 2.35 6.19
C THR A 83 0.34 3.52 5.99
N ASN A 84 0.82 4.72 6.31
CA ASN A 84 0.05 5.96 6.17
C ASN A 84 0.86 6.91 5.29
N VAL A 85 0.21 7.49 4.29
CA VAL A 85 0.81 8.47 3.38
C VAL A 85 -0.06 9.74 3.40
N PRO A 86 0.49 10.90 3.80
CA PRO A 86 -0.25 12.16 3.78
C PRO A 86 -0.72 12.51 2.37
N ILE A 87 -1.92 13.08 2.29
CA ILE A 87 -2.44 13.66 1.05
C ILE A 87 -1.71 14.98 0.81
N SER A 88 -1.22 15.17 -0.41
CA SER A 88 -0.51 16.39 -0.80
C SER A 88 -0.82 16.74 -2.25
N ALA A 89 -0.90 18.04 -2.54
CA ALA A 89 -1.22 18.56 -3.88
C ALA A 89 0.02 18.76 -4.77
N VAL A 90 1.05 17.93 -4.57
CA VAL A 90 2.31 17.98 -5.34
C VAL A 90 2.12 17.41 -6.75
N GLU A 91 3.08 17.66 -7.63
CA GLU A 91 3.07 17.28 -9.05
C GLU A 91 2.88 15.78 -9.25
N ILE A 92 3.57 14.96 -8.46
CA ILE A 92 3.33 13.51 -8.39
C ILE A 92 3.14 13.12 -6.94
N GLN A 93 1.92 12.71 -6.61
CA GLN A 93 1.53 12.32 -5.27
C GLN A 93 1.69 10.82 -5.09
N THR A 94 2.39 10.42 -4.03
CA THR A 94 2.35 9.04 -3.57
C THR A 94 1.05 8.77 -2.82
N VAL A 95 0.35 7.71 -3.20
CA VAL A 95 -0.90 7.26 -2.58
C VAL A 95 -0.64 6.07 -1.66
N SER A 96 0.21 5.14 -2.07
CA SER A 96 0.55 3.95 -1.29
C SER A 96 1.99 3.55 -1.52
N ILE A 97 2.66 3.23 -0.43
CA ILE A 97 3.93 2.51 -0.40
C ILE A 97 3.76 1.41 0.63
N PHE A 98 3.95 0.17 0.21
CA PHE A 98 3.86 -0.96 1.11
C PHE A 98 4.75 -2.10 0.61
N SER A 99 5.70 -2.54 1.42
CA SER A 99 6.52 -3.71 1.14
C SER A 99 6.43 -4.68 2.30
N PHE A 100 6.24 -5.97 2.03
CA PHE A 100 6.26 -6.99 3.06
C PHE A 100 6.83 -8.31 2.57
N THR A 101 7.45 -9.03 3.50
CA THR A 101 7.87 -10.42 3.33
C THR A 101 7.11 -11.28 4.34
N GLY A 102 6.21 -12.10 3.83
CA GLY A 102 5.54 -13.15 4.58
C GLY A 102 6.31 -14.47 4.53
N LYS A 103 5.70 -15.54 5.05
CA LYS A 103 6.34 -16.88 5.09
C LYS A 103 6.60 -17.46 3.69
N ASP A 104 5.65 -17.28 2.78
CA ASP A 104 5.67 -17.87 1.44
C ASP A 104 5.19 -16.86 0.37
N GLU A 105 5.23 -15.57 0.69
CA GLU A 105 4.82 -14.50 -0.21
C GLU A 105 5.65 -13.26 0.11
N ALA A 106 5.89 -12.45 -0.91
CA ALA A 106 6.53 -11.17 -0.81
C ALA A 106 5.82 -10.25 -1.79
N ALA A 107 5.55 -9.02 -1.38
CA ALA A 107 5.03 -8.04 -2.32
C ALA A 107 5.48 -6.63 -1.99
N THR A 108 5.54 -5.81 -3.03
CA THR A 108 5.77 -4.38 -2.98
C THR A 108 4.71 -3.68 -3.81
N LEU A 109 3.99 -2.76 -3.18
CA LEU A 109 2.99 -1.89 -3.78
C LEU A 109 3.53 -0.46 -3.82
N LEU A 110 3.50 0.13 -5.00
CA LEU A 110 3.65 1.56 -5.22
C LEU A 110 2.41 2.07 -5.96
N SER A 111 1.66 2.98 -5.35
CA SER A 111 0.52 3.64 -5.98
C SER A 111 0.72 5.14 -6.00
N VAL A 112 0.41 5.78 -7.13
CA VAL A 112 0.70 7.20 -7.37
C VAL A 112 -0.41 7.87 -8.18
N ILE A 113 -0.59 9.16 -7.95
CA ILE A 113 -1.42 10.07 -8.74
C ILE A 113 -0.50 11.11 -9.39
N SER A 114 -0.65 11.32 -10.70
CA SER A 114 0.02 12.42 -11.39
C SER A 114 -0.90 13.63 -11.44
N ASN A 115 -0.47 14.78 -10.93
CA ASN A 115 -1.13 16.07 -11.09
C ASN A 115 -0.48 16.94 -12.18
N ASP A 116 0.66 16.49 -12.70
CA ASP A 116 1.41 17.11 -13.79
C ASP A 116 0.82 16.73 -15.16
N ARG A 117 0.84 17.66 -16.12
CA ARG A 117 0.34 17.44 -17.49
C ARG A 117 1.40 16.91 -18.44
N GLU A 118 2.67 17.07 -18.11
CA GLU A 118 3.80 16.65 -18.95
C GLU A 118 4.17 15.19 -18.71
N VAL A 119 3.79 14.62 -17.55
CA VAL A 119 4.02 13.21 -17.24
C VAL A 119 3.06 12.33 -18.05
N ALA A 120 3.62 11.47 -18.90
CA ALA A 120 2.89 10.55 -19.76
C ALA A 120 2.92 9.10 -19.28
N TYR A 121 4.01 8.68 -18.62
CA TYR A 121 4.13 7.34 -18.05
C TYR A 121 5.12 7.32 -16.88
N ILE A 122 5.00 6.28 -16.06
CA ILE A 122 5.93 5.98 -14.97
C ILE A 122 6.50 4.59 -15.20
N GLU A 123 7.80 4.45 -14.96
CA GLU A 123 8.47 3.16 -14.84
C GLU A 123 8.84 2.91 -13.39
N ALA A 124 8.67 1.69 -12.93
CA ALA A 124 9.08 1.27 -11.59
C ALA A 124 9.39 -0.24 -11.60
N GLY A 125 10.30 -0.65 -10.72
CA GLY A 125 10.68 -2.04 -10.53
C GLY A 125 12.18 -2.22 -10.32
N VAL A 126 12.58 -3.47 -10.18
CA VAL A 126 13.98 -3.88 -10.06
C VAL A 126 14.27 -4.83 -11.20
N GLU A 127 15.38 -4.64 -11.92
CA GLU A 127 15.79 -5.53 -13.01
C GLU A 127 15.77 -7.00 -12.56
N PRO A 128 15.14 -7.92 -13.32
CA PRO A 128 14.56 -7.75 -14.66
C PRO A 128 13.08 -7.33 -14.70
N ASP A 129 12.44 -7.14 -13.55
CA ASP A 129 11.00 -6.94 -13.37
C ASP A 129 10.63 -5.44 -13.32
N ILE A 130 10.90 -4.71 -14.41
CA ILE A 130 10.49 -3.31 -14.56
C ILE A 130 9.14 -3.25 -15.29
N GLU A 131 8.18 -2.56 -14.68
CA GLU A 131 6.88 -2.26 -15.29
C GLU A 131 6.82 -0.79 -15.75
N ARG A 132 6.21 -0.57 -16.91
CA ARG A 132 5.84 0.76 -17.42
C ARG A 132 4.33 0.89 -17.46
N LYS A 133 3.79 1.98 -16.91
CA LYS A 133 2.35 2.30 -16.98
C LYS A 133 2.14 3.74 -17.43
N ALA A 134 1.32 3.90 -18.47
CA ALA A 134 0.84 5.21 -18.90
C ALA A 134 -0.01 5.83 -17.79
N ILE A 135 0.02 7.15 -17.69
CA ILE A 135 -0.74 7.90 -16.69
C ILE A 135 -1.13 9.26 -17.26
N GLN A 136 -2.35 9.69 -16.98
CA GLN A 136 -2.83 11.03 -17.27
C GLN A 136 -2.94 11.88 -16.01
N LYS A 137 -3.04 13.20 -16.19
CA LYS A 137 -3.32 14.12 -15.08
C LYS A 137 -4.61 13.75 -14.34
N GLY A 138 -4.50 13.62 -13.03
CA GLY A 138 -5.55 13.23 -12.09
C GLY A 138 -5.78 11.73 -12.01
N GLU A 139 -5.12 10.92 -12.84
CA GLU A 139 -5.24 9.47 -12.83
C GLU A 139 -4.38 8.86 -11.72
N ARG A 140 -4.87 7.76 -11.12
CA ARG A 140 -4.09 6.92 -10.21
C ARG A 140 -3.66 5.66 -10.94
N ILE A 141 -2.39 5.30 -10.83
CA ILE A 141 -1.88 3.98 -11.21
C ILE A 141 -1.25 3.28 -10.01
N SER A 142 -1.15 1.96 -10.10
CA SER A 142 -0.51 1.14 -9.08
C SER A 142 0.38 0.09 -9.70
N PHE A 143 1.56 -0.11 -9.12
CA PHE A 143 2.51 -1.17 -9.42
C PHE A 143 2.50 -2.17 -8.26
N LEU A 144 2.34 -3.45 -8.56
CA LEU A 144 2.32 -4.51 -7.57
C LEU A 144 3.28 -5.60 -8.01
N PHE A 145 4.39 -5.72 -7.30
CA PHE A 145 5.42 -6.69 -7.60
C PHE A 145 5.36 -7.88 -6.64
N SER A 146 5.76 -9.06 -7.12
CA SER A 146 5.85 -10.30 -6.32
C SER A 146 7.21 -10.47 -5.63
N PHE A 147 7.84 -9.36 -5.26
CA PHE A 147 9.07 -9.29 -4.47
C PHE A 147 8.89 -8.25 -3.36
N SER A 148 9.77 -8.26 -2.36
CA SER A 148 9.75 -7.28 -1.26
C SER A 148 11.03 -6.46 -1.30
N GLU A 149 10.94 -5.27 -1.88
CA GLU A 149 12.05 -4.33 -1.94
C GLU A 149 11.68 -3.02 -1.25
N GLN A 150 12.69 -2.30 -0.78
CA GLN A 150 12.49 -0.93 -0.32
C GLN A 150 12.00 -0.08 -1.49
N VAL A 151 11.11 0.88 -1.23
CA VAL A 151 10.43 1.56 -2.34
C VAL A 151 11.41 2.44 -3.14
N GLU A 152 12.43 3.00 -2.49
CA GLU A 152 13.55 3.70 -3.12
C GLU A 152 14.35 2.80 -4.07
N SER A 153 14.32 1.48 -3.87
CA SER A 153 15.00 0.51 -4.73
C SER A 153 14.21 0.19 -6.00
N LEU A 154 12.92 0.57 -6.08
CA LEU A 154 12.11 0.40 -7.29
C LEU A 154 12.51 1.34 -8.44
N ASN A 155 13.48 2.24 -8.24
CA ASN A 155 13.98 3.17 -9.25
C ASN A 155 12.85 3.93 -9.98
N ALA A 156 11.76 4.25 -9.27
CA ALA A 156 10.56 4.76 -9.91
C ALA A 156 10.82 6.14 -10.54
N THR A 157 10.55 6.25 -11.83
CA THR A 157 10.88 7.44 -12.63
C THR A 157 9.68 7.79 -13.52
N ALA A 158 9.33 9.07 -13.55
CA ALA A 158 8.25 9.60 -14.37
C ALA A 158 8.82 10.28 -15.62
N PHE A 159 8.20 10.02 -16.76
CA PHE A 159 8.68 10.45 -18.07
C PHE A 159 7.59 11.20 -18.84
N ASN A 160 8.02 12.07 -19.74
CA ASN A 160 7.15 12.70 -20.72
C ASN A 160 6.93 11.82 -21.97
N GLU A 161 6.14 12.32 -22.93
CA GLU A 161 5.83 11.59 -24.18
C GLU A 161 7.08 11.29 -25.02
N GLU A 162 8.10 12.17 -24.99
CA GLU A 162 9.37 11.97 -25.70
C GLU A 162 10.31 10.99 -24.98
N GLY A 163 9.96 10.52 -23.79
CA GLY A 163 10.78 9.63 -22.96
C GLY A 163 11.90 10.32 -22.20
N LYS A 164 11.81 11.64 -22.03
CA LYS A 164 12.65 12.40 -21.11
C LYS A 164 12.16 12.20 -19.67
N ALA A 165 13.09 11.87 -18.77
CA ALA A 165 12.79 11.75 -17.35
C ALA A 165 12.51 13.15 -16.76
N LEU A 166 11.38 13.28 -16.06
CA LEU A 166 10.95 14.53 -15.44
C LEU A 166 11.05 14.47 -13.90
N PHE A 167 10.80 13.31 -13.32
CA PHE A 167 10.85 13.11 -11.87
C PHE A 167 11.42 11.75 -11.52
N TYR A 168 12.04 11.64 -10.35
CA TYR A 168 12.41 10.36 -9.74
C TYR A 168 11.87 10.27 -8.32
N TYR A 169 11.49 9.07 -7.89
CA TYR A 169 11.14 8.79 -6.51
C TYR A 169 12.38 8.36 -5.72
N GLY A 170 12.58 8.93 -4.54
CA GLY A 170 13.64 8.50 -3.64
C GLY A 170 14.07 9.59 -2.68
N LEU A 171 15.32 9.50 -2.23
CA LEU A 171 15.97 10.54 -1.44
C LEU A 171 16.56 11.62 -2.36
N PRO A 172 16.57 12.89 -1.94
CA PRO A 172 17.14 13.98 -2.72
C PRO A 172 18.63 13.71 -2.99
N LYS A 173 19.02 13.85 -4.25
CA LYS A 173 20.42 13.82 -4.66
C LYS A 173 21.09 15.15 -4.31
N ASN A 174 22.38 15.10 -3.97
CA ASN A 174 23.24 16.29 -3.76
C ASN A 174 22.86 17.20 -2.57
N VAL A 175 22.26 16.66 -1.51
CA VAL A 175 22.05 17.39 -0.24
C VAL A 175 23.03 16.96 0.84
N SER A 176 23.37 17.87 1.75
CA SER A 176 24.30 17.60 2.86
C SER A 176 23.67 16.84 4.03
N GLN A 177 22.34 16.88 4.15
CA GLN A 177 21.57 16.22 5.20
C GLN A 177 20.25 15.69 4.62
N VAL A 178 19.85 14.50 5.07
CA VAL A 178 18.61 13.82 4.67
C VAL A 178 17.74 13.62 5.91
N HIS A 179 16.46 14.00 5.82
CA HIS A 179 15.45 13.88 6.86
C HIS A 179 14.37 12.87 6.42
N ILE A 180 14.36 11.71 7.08
CA ILE A 180 13.37 10.65 6.80
C ILE A 180 12.27 10.74 7.86
N PRO A 181 10.97 10.72 7.49
CA PRO A 181 10.46 10.35 6.17
C PRO A 181 10.24 11.51 5.16
N GLU A 182 10.45 12.76 5.53
CA GLU A 182 10.02 13.95 4.76
C GLU A 182 10.70 14.10 3.38
N ASP A 183 11.92 13.58 3.25
CA ASP A 183 12.73 13.64 2.04
C ASP A 183 12.51 12.44 1.09
N LEU A 184 11.83 11.38 1.54
CA LEU A 184 11.50 10.22 0.70
C LEU A 184 10.23 10.51 -0.12
N LYS A 185 10.40 11.06 -1.33
CA LYS A 185 9.31 11.55 -2.18
C LYS A 185 9.70 11.62 -3.66
N TRP A 186 8.79 12.12 -4.48
CA TRP A 186 9.09 12.49 -5.86
C TRP A 186 9.88 13.80 -5.90
N HIS A 187 10.97 13.79 -6.65
CA HIS A 187 11.84 14.94 -6.88
C HIS A 187 11.88 15.26 -8.36
N LYS A 188 11.75 16.54 -8.70
CA LYS A 188 11.90 17.01 -10.07
C LYS A 188 13.35 16.86 -10.50
N ILE A 189 13.55 16.46 -11.76
CA ILE A 189 14.84 16.45 -12.42
C ILE A 189 14.95 17.81 -13.13
N ASP A 190 15.82 18.67 -12.61
CA ASP A 190 16.14 19.92 -13.30
C ASP A 190 17.00 19.59 -14.53
N ASP A 191 16.69 20.23 -15.66
CA ASP A 191 17.59 20.23 -16.81
C ASP A 191 18.84 21.03 -16.43
N GLU A 192 20.01 20.38 -16.42
CA GLU A 192 21.30 21.09 -16.45
C GLU A 192 21.51 21.83 -17.76
#